data_AF-A0A9E3HBT6-F1
#
_entry.id   AF-A0A9E3HBT6-F1
#
_cell.length_a   1.000
_cell.length_b   1.000
_cell.length_c   1.000
_cell.angle_alpha   90.00
_cell.angle_beta   90.00
_cell.angle_gamma   90.00
#
_symmetry.space_group_name_H-M   'P 1'
#
loop_
_entity.id
_entity.type
_entity.pdbx_description
1 polymer ?
#
loop_
_entity_poly.entity_id
_entity_poly.type
_entity_poly.pdbx_seq_one_letter_code
_entity_poly.pdbx_strand_id
1 'polypeptide(L)'
;MSDTSKRGFASMDEDKQREIASKGGKAAHEKGTAHEFTSEEAREAGRKGGETTSQDREFMAEIGREGGKHSHRSDRNENNDNEQEQAKGTQGGTHEQHVKAGKQSHKNK
;
A
#
# COMPACT_ATOMS: atom_id res chain seq x y z
N MET A 1 -12.04 6.16 -41.89
CA MET A 1 -11.99 6.23 -40.41
C MET A 1 -12.75 5.02 -39.90
N SER A 2 -12.09 4.04 -39.29
CA SER A 2 -12.78 2.82 -38.82
C SER A 2 -13.53 3.13 -37.52
N ASP A 3 -14.86 3.11 -37.57
CA ASP A 3 -15.72 3.11 -36.38
C ASP A 3 -15.42 1.86 -35.53
N THR A 4 -14.60 2.00 -34.50
CA THR A 4 -14.46 1.02 -33.43
C THR A 4 -15.72 1.05 -32.57
N SER A 5 -16.81 0.53 -33.14
CA SER A 5 -18.05 0.21 -32.44
C SER A 5 -17.69 -0.59 -31.18
N LYS A 6 -18.04 -0.09 -29.99
CA LYS A 6 -17.88 -0.77 -28.69
C LYS A 6 -18.56 -2.14 -28.76
N ARG A 7 -17.81 -3.19 -29.10
CA ARG A 7 -18.26 -4.59 -29.14
C ARG A 7 -17.31 -5.44 -28.32
N GLY A 8 -17.85 -6.46 -27.68
CA GLY A 8 -17.09 -7.40 -26.86
C GLY A 8 -16.78 -6.87 -25.46
N PHE A 9 -15.62 -7.24 -24.92
CA PHE A 9 -15.25 -7.04 -23.52
C PHE A 9 -15.25 -5.56 -23.08
N ALA A 10 -14.98 -4.64 -24.00
CA ALA A 10 -14.97 -3.19 -23.76
C ALA A 10 -16.37 -2.55 -23.77
N SER A 11 -17.41 -3.30 -24.14
CA SER A 11 -18.82 -2.85 -24.12
C SER A 11 -19.62 -3.37 -22.94
N MET A 12 -19.01 -4.20 -22.08
CA MET A 12 -19.65 -4.72 -20.86
C MET A 12 -19.59 -3.69 -19.73
N ASP A 13 -20.45 -3.87 -18.72
CA ASP A 13 -20.38 -3.13 -17.47
C ASP A 13 -19.03 -3.33 -16.78
N GLU A 14 -18.51 -2.26 -16.15
CA GLU A 14 -17.17 -2.25 -15.53
C GLU A 14 -17.02 -3.32 -14.44
N ASP A 15 -18.05 -3.52 -13.62
CA ASP A 15 -18.04 -4.54 -12.57
C ASP A 15 -17.91 -5.95 -13.16
N LYS A 16 -18.65 -6.21 -14.23
CA LYS A 16 -18.61 -7.50 -14.94
C LYS A 16 -17.27 -7.69 -15.64
N GLN A 17 -16.71 -6.64 -16.23
CA GLN A 17 -15.39 -6.67 -16.84
C GLN A 17 -14.31 -7.00 -15.81
N ARG A 18 -14.35 -6.35 -14.64
CA ARG A 18 -13.43 -6.58 -13.52
C ARG A 18 -13.55 -8.01 -12.98
N GLU A 19 -14.77 -8.51 -12.83
CA GLU A 19 -15.02 -9.87 -12.38
C GLU A 19 -14.43 -10.90 -13.35
N ILE A 20 -14.67 -10.74 -14.65
CA ILE A 20 -14.14 -11.68 -15.65
C ILE A 20 -12.62 -11.57 -15.75
N ALA A 21 -12.04 -10.36 -15.71
CA ALA A 21 -10.60 -10.18 -15.66
C ALA A 21 -9.97 -10.85 -14.43
N SER A 22 -10.60 -10.69 -13.26
CA SER A 22 -10.16 -11.34 -12.01
C SER A 22 -10.20 -12.86 -12.12
N LYS A 23 -11.29 -13.43 -12.66
CA LYS A 23 -11.41 -14.88 -12.90
C LYS A 23 -10.37 -15.39 -13.89
N GLY A 24 -10.12 -14.64 -14.96
CA GLY A 24 -9.10 -14.98 -15.96
C GLY A 24 -7.70 -15.04 -15.37
N GLY A 25 -7.32 -14.06 -14.55
CA GLY A 25 -6.03 -14.05 -13.86
C GLY A 25 -5.86 -15.25 -12.91
N LYS A 26 -6.88 -15.54 -12.08
CA LYS A 26 -6.87 -16.70 -11.18
C LYS A 26 -6.74 -18.02 -11.94
N ALA A 27 -7.51 -18.19 -13.01
CA ALA A 27 -7.47 -19.39 -13.84
C ALA A 27 -6.12 -19.56 -14.54
N ALA A 28 -5.45 -18.47 -14.96
CA ALA A 28 -4.15 -18.54 -15.62
C ALA A 28 -3.05 -19.03 -14.67
N HIS A 29 -3.08 -18.58 -13.41
CA HIS A 29 -2.21 -19.07 -12.33
C HIS A 29 -2.53 -20.52 -11.96
N GLU A 30 -3.81 -20.85 -11.76
CA GLU A 30 -4.24 -22.23 -11.45
C GLU A 30 -3.82 -23.23 -12.54
N LYS A 31 -3.85 -22.81 -13.81
CA LYS A 31 -3.44 -23.63 -14.97
C LYS A 31 -1.92 -23.62 -15.22
N GLY A 32 -1.13 -22.86 -14.47
CA GLY A 32 0.32 -22.74 -14.66
C GLY A 32 0.72 -22.09 -16.00
N THR A 33 -0.21 -21.37 -16.63
CA THR A 33 0.06 -20.62 -17.88
C THR A 33 0.61 -19.23 -17.61
N ALA A 34 0.37 -18.71 -16.41
CA ALA A 34 0.94 -17.46 -15.93
C ALA A 34 2.36 -17.69 -15.39
N HIS A 35 3.15 -16.61 -15.36
CA HIS A 35 4.43 -16.59 -14.65
C HIS A 35 4.17 -16.69 -13.14
N GLU A 36 4.78 -17.68 -12.50
CA GLU A 36 4.73 -17.84 -11.05
C GLU A 36 5.79 -16.95 -10.42
N PHE A 37 5.33 -15.87 -9.79
CA PHE A 37 6.22 -14.99 -9.04
C PHE A 37 6.68 -15.72 -7.78
N THR A 38 7.97 -16.00 -7.71
CA THR A 38 8.57 -16.48 -6.47
C THR A 38 8.51 -15.36 -5.42
N SER A 39 8.48 -15.72 -4.13
CA SER A 39 8.53 -14.74 -3.04
C SER A 39 9.75 -13.82 -3.13
N GLU A 40 10.88 -14.33 -3.64
CA GLU A 40 12.10 -13.54 -3.85
C GLU A 40 11.92 -12.51 -4.97
N GLU A 41 11.33 -12.93 -6.10
CA GLU A 41 11.07 -12.04 -7.24
C GLU A 41 10.03 -10.96 -6.90
N ALA A 42 8.96 -11.32 -6.18
CA ALA A 42 7.98 -10.36 -5.68
C ALA A 42 8.65 -9.32 -4.74
N ARG A 43 9.58 -9.77 -3.90
CA ARG A 43 10.34 -8.89 -3.00
C ARG A 43 11.29 -7.98 -3.77
N GLU A 44 11.96 -8.47 -4.80
CA GLU A 44 12.85 -7.68 -5.64
C GLU A 44 12.07 -6.63 -6.46
N ALA A 45 10.94 -7.02 -7.05
CA ALA A 45 10.05 -6.11 -7.75
C ALA A 45 9.51 -5.01 -6.81
N GLY A 46 9.09 -5.40 -5.60
CA GLY A 46 8.66 -4.47 -4.55
C GLY A 46 9.79 -3.52 -4.13
N ARG A 47 11.01 -4.04 -3.93
CA ARG A 47 12.20 -3.23 -3.62
C ARG A 47 12.47 -2.21 -4.73
N LYS A 48 12.49 -2.63 -5.99
CA LYS A 48 12.76 -1.76 -7.16
C LYS A 48 11.69 -0.67 -7.33
N GLY A 49 10.41 -1.03 -7.14
CA GLY A 49 9.30 -0.07 -7.15
C GLY A 49 9.40 0.92 -5.99
N GLY A 50 9.74 0.42 -4.80
CA GLY A 50 10.00 1.24 -3.62
C GLY A 50 11.17 2.20 -3.81
N GLU A 51 12.30 1.72 -4.34
CA GLU A 51 13.48 2.56 -4.65
C GLU A 51 13.12 3.70 -5.61
N THR A 52 12.34 3.41 -6.65
CA THR A 52 11.91 4.41 -7.64
C THR A 52 11.00 5.46 -7.02
N THR A 53 10.03 5.04 -6.20
CA THR A 53 9.04 5.93 -5.59
C THR A 53 9.59 6.68 -4.36
N SER A 54 10.58 6.10 -3.66
CA SER A 54 11.15 6.65 -2.42
C SER A 54 12.07 7.86 -2.62
N GLN A 55 12.38 8.21 -3.87
CA GLN A 55 13.20 9.38 -4.18
C GLN A 55 12.54 10.69 -3.74
N ASP A 56 11.20 10.76 -3.77
CA ASP A 56 10.45 11.91 -3.30
C ASP A 56 9.99 11.70 -1.85
N ARG A 57 10.73 12.31 -0.92
CA ARG A 57 10.44 12.26 0.52
C ARG A 57 9.12 12.95 0.86
N GLU A 58 8.75 14.03 0.18
CA GLU A 58 7.53 14.77 0.49
C GLU A 58 6.29 13.98 0.08
N PHE A 59 6.33 13.38 -1.12
CA PHE A 59 5.31 12.45 -1.61
C PHE A 59 5.17 11.22 -0.71
N MET A 60 6.28 10.62 -0.28
CA MET A 60 6.25 9.48 0.66
C MET A 60 5.64 9.85 2.01
N ALA A 61 5.95 11.04 2.52
CA ALA A 61 5.35 11.54 3.75
C ALA A 61 3.85 11.79 3.58
N GLU A 62 3.39 12.23 2.42
CA GLU A 62 1.97 12.42 2.12
C GLU A 62 1.20 11.11 2.06
N ILE A 63 1.70 10.11 1.32
CA ILE A 63 1.11 8.76 1.28
C ILE A 63 1.07 8.15 2.69
N GLY A 64 2.16 8.27 3.45
CA GLY A 64 2.22 7.76 4.83
C GLY A 64 1.19 8.44 5.74
N ARG A 65 1.01 9.75 5.61
CA ARG A 65 -0.03 10.50 6.34
C ARG A 65 -1.43 10.07 5.91
N GLU A 66 -1.67 9.85 4.62
CA GLU A 66 -2.97 9.42 4.10
C GLU A 66 -3.33 8.00 4.57
N GLY A 67 -2.40 7.04 4.46
CA GLY A 67 -2.59 5.69 4.97
C GLY A 67 -2.84 5.66 6.48
N GLY A 68 -2.14 6.50 7.24
CA GLY A 68 -2.34 6.64 8.68
C GLY A 68 -3.73 7.14 9.07
N LYS A 69 -4.34 8.04 8.28
CA LYS A 69 -5.71 8.54 8.57
C LYS A 69 -6.75 7.41 8.54
N HIS A 70 -6.52 6.36 7.76
CA HIS A 70 -7.42 5.21 7.64
C HIS A 70 -7.17 4.12 8.68
N SER A 71 -5.95 4.01 9.23
CA SER A 71 -5.61 2.99 10.22
C SER A 71 -6.03 3.33 11.66
N HIS A 72 -6.28 4.61 11.97
CA HIS A 72 -6.46 5.06 13.37
C HIS A 72 -7.91 5.06 13.85
N ARG A 73 -8.84 4.54 13.06
CA ARG A 73 -10.27 4.47 13.43
C ARG A 73 -10.69 3.17 14.11
N SER A 74 -9.79 2.21 14.31
CA SER A 74 -10.16 0.87 14.79
C SER A 74 -9.72 0.52 16.21
N ASP A 75 -8.88 1.34 16.89
CA ASP A 75 -8.35 1.02 18.22
C ASP A 75 -8.44 2.19 19.23
N ARG A 76 -9.49 3.00 19.16
CA ARG A 76 -9.84 3.91 20.25
C ARG A 76 -11.06 3.37 20.98
N ASN A 77 -10.88 2.20 21.60
CA ASN A 77 -11.80 1.70 22.62
C ASN A 77 -11.86 2.76 23.75
N GLU A 78 -13.08 3.15 24.07
CA GLU A 78 -13.45 4.18 25.04
C GLU A 78 -12.79 3.93 26.40
N ASN A 79 -12.19 4.98 26.97
CA ASN A 79 -12.11 5.31 28.41
C ASN A 79 -10.87 6.18 28.69
N ASN A 80 -11.02 7.49 28.59
CA ASN A 80 -10.62 8.45 29.63
C ASN A 80 -10.85 9.89 29.15
N ASP A 81 -11.86 10.51 29.75
CA ASP A 81 -11.99 11.95 29.87
C ASP A 81 -10.84 12.48 30.74
N ASN A 82 -9.92 13.28 30.19
CA ASN A 82 -9.57 14.57 30.81
C ASN A 82 -8.62 15.42 29.94
N GLU A 83 -8.98 16.70 29.88
CA GLU A 83 -8.15 17.89 29.85
C GLU A 83 -6.88 17.98 28.96
N GLN A 84 -6.99 18.97 28.08
CA GLN A 84 -6.03 20.04 27.83
C GLN A 84 -4.95 19.86 26.76
N GLU A 85 -4.96 20.91 25.93
CA GLU A 85 -3.85 21.53 25.24
C GLU A 85 -3.44 21.07 23.84
N GLN A 86 -3.29 22.11 23.03
CA GLN A 86 -2.84 22.14 21.67
C GLN A 86 -1.49 21.42 21.53
N ALA A 87 -1.52 20.18 21.06
CA ALA A 87 -0.35 19.58 20.44
C ALA A 87 -0.76 19.06 19.07
N LYS A 88 -0.41 19.81 18.02
CA LYS A 88 -0.36 19.32 16.64
C LYS A 88 0.26 17.92 16.69
N GLY A 89 -0.52 16.89 16.40
CA GLY A 89 -0.09 15.50 16.44
C GLY A 89 1.02 15.28 15.42
N THR A 90 2.27 15.42 15.86
CA THR A 90 3.47 14.97 15.13
C THR A 90 3.52 13.46 15.24
N GLN A 91 2.59 12.79 14.56
CA GLN A 91 2.52 11.34 14.56
C GLN A 91 3.56 10.81 13.58
N GLY A 92 4.76 10.61 14.11
CA GLY A 92 5.95 10.20 13.40
C GLY A 92 7.14 10.85 14.08
N GLY A 93 7.86 10.10 14.91
CA GLY A 93 9.10 10.57 15.51
C GLY A 93 10.08 11.03 14.41
N THR A 94 10.96 11.97 14.73
CA THR A 94 11.93 12.48 13.76
C THR A 94 12.79 11.32 13.23
N HIS A 95 13.32 11.44 12.00
CA HIS A 95 14.20 10.42 11.40
C HIS A 95 15.33 10.00 12.37
N GLU A 96 15.84 10.95 13.14
CA GLU A 96 16.87 10.73 14.15
C GLU A 96 16.40 9.91 15.36
N GLN A 97 15.13 10.05 15.77
CA GLN A 97 14.51 9.19 16.79
C GLN A 97 14.37 7.75 16.29
N HIS A 98 13.98 7.53 15.03
CA HIS A 98 13.94 6.20 14.42
C HIS A 98 15.31 5.55 14.33
N VAL A 99 16.33 6.30 13.88
CA VAL A 99 17.72 5.81 13.82
C VAL A 99 18.25 5.47 15.21
N LYS A 100 17.95 6.28 16.23
CA LYS A 100 18.32 6.01 17.63
C LYS A 100 17.64 4.75 18.16
N ALA A 101 16.35 4.56 17.89
CA ALA A 101 15.62 3.36 18.27
C ALA A 101 16.19 2.09 17.61
N GLY A 102 16.50 2.14 16.31
CA GLY A 102 17.14 1.03 15.58
C GLY A 102 18.53 0.68 16.13
N LYS A 103 19.33 1.69 16.51
CA LYS A 103 20.65 1.47 17.13
C LYS A 103 20.59 0.83 18.52
N GLN A 104 19.51 1.03 19.29
CA GLN A 104 19.36 0.42 20.62
C GLN A 104 18.95 -1.06 20.56
N SER A 105 18.25 -1.49 19.51
CA SER A 105 17.77 -2.89 19.37
C SER A 105 18.90 -3.92 19.23
N HIS A 106 20.12 -3.53 18.89
CA HIS A 106 21.26 -4.45 18.75
C HIS A 106 22.09 -4.63 20.03
N LYS A 107 21.71 -3.98 21.14
CA LYS A 107 22.48 -4.04 22.41
C LYS A 107 21.96 -5.05 23.42
N ASN A 108 20.81 -5.68 23.18
CA ASN A 108 20.34 -6.80 23.99
C ASN A 108 20.59 -8.09 23.21
N LYS A 109 21.74 -8.72 23.47
CA LYS A 109 22.04 -10.09 23.11
C LYS A 109 22.56 -10.80 24.34
#